data_AF-A0A7W3VQN5-F1
#
_entry.id   AF-A0A7W3VQN5-F1
#
_cell.length_a   1.000
_cell.length_b   1.000
_cell.length_c   1.000
_cell.angle_alpha   90.00
_cell.angle_beta   90.00
_cell.angle_gamma   90.00
#
_symmetry.space_group_name_H-M   'P 1'
#
loop_
_entity.id
_entity.type
_entity.pdbx_description
1 polymer ?
#
loop_
_entity_poly.entity_id
_entity_poly.type
_entity_poly.pdbx_seq_one_letter_code
_entity_poly.pdbx_strand_id
1 'polypeptide(L)'
;METHNATIERTDSSATLKLVLGETTFDIVLTEDKPNDVKTVFNKLLEELKNGEYDFNLTDEKEDLYFHICKEYITQLNAELKSTYKELEDNGLLKTE
;
A
#
# COMPACT_ATOMS: atom_id res chain seq x y z
N MET A 1 8.29 13.03 2.70
CA MET A 1 8.13 11.57 2.80
C MET A 1 7.58 11.22 4.17
N GLU A 2 6.27 10.94 4.22
CA GLU A 2 5.60 10.40 5.40
C GLU A 2 5.64 8.86 5.37
N THR A 3 5.68 8.20 6.53
CA THR A 3 5.66 6.74 6.60
C THR A 3 4.42 6.28 7.34
N HIS A 4 3.59 5.53 6.64
CA HIS A 4 2.33 5.00 7.10
C HIS A 4 2.47 3.55 7.56
N ASN A 5 1.53 3.11 8.38
CA ASN A 5 1.56 1.77 8.93
C ASN A 5 0.77 0.78 8.07
N ALA A 6 1.37 -0.38 7.83
CA ALA A 6 0.71 -1.53 7.22
C ALA A 6 0.70 -2.71 8.20
N THR A 7 -0.42 -3.41 8.32
CA THR A 7 -0.58 -4.56 9.24
C THR A 7 -1.25 -5.73 8.53
N ILE A 8 -1.11 -6.93 9.09
CA ILE A 8 -1.74 -8.14 8.55
C ILE A 8 -2.81 -8.61 9.52
N GLU A 9 -4.06 -8.51 9.12
CA GLU A 9 -5.17 -9.12 9.83
C GLU A 9 -5.34 -10.57 9.36
N ARG A 10 -5.16 -11.51 10.30
CA ARG A 10 -5.29 -12.95 10.04
C ARG A 10 -6.55 -13.45 10.73
N THR A 11 -7.39 -14.14 9.98
CA THR A 11 -8.56 -14.88 10.49
C THR A 11 -8.38 -16.38 10.23
N ASP A 12 -9.29 -17.22 10.75
CA ASP A 12 -9.23 -18.66 10.53
C ASP A 12 -9.27 -19.09 9.05
N SER A 13 -9.78 -18.24 8.17
CA SER A 13 -10.01 -18.57 6.74
C SER A 13 -9.38 -17.58 5.76
N SER A 14 -8.85 -16.46 6.23
CA SER A 14 -8.30 -15.43 5.35
C SER A 14 -7.16 -14.64 5.99
N ALA A 15 -6.36 -14.02 5.15
CA ALA A 15 -5.38 -13.02 5.55
C ALA A 15 -5.59 -11.76 4.73
N THR A 16 -5.58 -10.61 5.40
CA THR A 16 -5.85 -9.30 4.79
C THR A 16 -4.73 -8.34 5.16
N LEU A 17 -4.07 -7.77 4.16
CA LEU A 17 -3.13 -6.67 4.34
C LEU A 17 -3.90 -5.35 4.45
N LYS A 18 -3.71 -4.64 5.56
CA LYS A 18 -4.32 -3.34 5.84
C LYS A 18 -3.29 -2.23 5.69
N LEU A 19 -3.56 -1.27 4.81
CA LEU A 19 -2.73 -0.09 4.58
C LEU A 19 -3.43 1.13 5.16
N VAL A 20 -2.86 1.75 6.20
CA VAL A 20 -3.50 2.88 6.90
C VAL A 20 -2.90 4.20 6.41
N LEU A 21 -3.67 5.00 5.68
CA LEU A 21 -3.29 6.30 5.14
C LEU A 21 -4.19 7.40 5.73
N GLY A 22 -3.68 8.11 6.74
CA GLY A 22 -4.48 9.09 7.49
C GLY A 22 -5.68 8.43 8.17
N GLU A 23 -6.90 8.86 7.82
CA GLU A 23 -8.16 8.29 8.30
C GLU A 23 -8.68 7.14 7.41
N THR A 24 -8.02 6.85 6.29
CA THR A 24 -8.45 5.83 5.33
C THR A 24 -7.66 4.55 5.53
N THR A 25 -8.35 3.42 5.54
CA THR A 25 -7.73 2.08 5.53
C THR A 25 -8.06 1.39 4.22
N PHE A 26 -7.04 0.88 3.52
CA PHE A 26 -7.19 0.05 2.34
C PHE A 26 -6.92 -1.41 2.68
N ASP A 27 -7.87 -2.27 2.35
CA ASP A 27 -7.81 -3.70 2.64
C ASP A 27 -7.50 -4.49 1.36
N ILE A 28 -6.52 -5.38 1.44
CA ILE A 28 -6.15 -6.30 0.37
C ILE A 28 -6.23 -7.73 0.90
N VAL A 29 -7.23 -8.48 0.44
CA VAL A 29 -7.39 -9.89 0.83
C VAL A 29 -6.38 -10.74 0.05
N LEU A 30 -5.46 -11.39 0.77
CA LEU A 30 -4.35 -12.17 0.21
C LEU A 30 -4.75 -13.59 -0.18
N THR A 31 -5.83 -14.10 0.42
CA THR A 31 -6.32 -15.48 0.23
C THR A 31 -7.33 -15.61 -0.91
N GLU A 32 -7.70 -14.50 -1.55
CA GLU A 32 -8.61 -14.48 -2.67
C GLU A 32 -7.90 -13.99 -3.93
N ASP A 33 -8.12 -14.68 -5.05
CA ASP A 33 -7.62 -14.22 -6.36
C ASP A 33 -8.55 -13.12 -6.91
N LYS A 34 -8.43 -11.91 -6.34
CA LYS A 34 -9.20 -10.74 -6.73
C LYS A 34 -8.29 -9.63 -7.26
N PRO A 35 -7.71 -9.80 -8.47
CA PRO A 35 -6.79 -8.81 -9.04
C PRO A 35 -7.43 -7.44 -9.25
N ASN A 36 -8.76 -7.37 -9.42
CA ASN A 36 -9.47 -6.10 -9.56
C ASN A 36 -9.47 -5.28 -8.26
N ASP A 37 -9.59 -5.93 -7.10
CA ASP A 37 -9.62 -5.23 -5.81
C ASP A 37 -8.25 -4.63 -5.50
N VAL A 38 -7.17 -5.39 -5.79
CA VAL A 38 -5.79 -4.91 -5.67
C VAL A 38 -5.57 -3.67 -6.56
N LYS A 39 -6.03 -3.72 -7.81
CA LYS A 39 -5.96 -2.57 -8.73
C LYS A 39 -6.74 -1.37 -8.22
N THR A 40 -7.93 -1.60 -7.66
CA THR A 40 -8.73 -0.51 -7.08
C THR A 40 -8.01 0.14 -5.89
N VAL A 41 -7.40 -0.64 -4.99
CA VAL A 41 -6.60 -0.10 -3.88
C VAL A 41 -5.42 0.69 -4.43
N PHE A 42 -4.67 0.14 -5.38
CA PHE A 42 -3.52 0.82 -5.97
C PHE A 42 -3.90 2.14 -6.64
N ASN A 43 -5.01 2.19 -7.39
CA ASN A 43 -5.49 3.43 -8.00
C ASN A 43 -5.80 4.50 -6.95
N LYS A 44 -6.42 4.13 -5.82
CA LYS A 44 -6.69 5.08 -4.72
C LYS A 44 -5.40 5.60 -4.08
N LEU A 45 -4.39 4.73 -3.92
CA LEU A 45 -3.07 5.14 -3.44
C LEU A 45 -2.42 6.15 -4.40
N LEU A 46 -2.49 5.91 -5.71
CA LEU A 46 -2.00 6.85 -6.72
C LEU A 46 -2.72 8.21 -6.70
N GLU A 47 -4.02 8.22 -6.42
CA GLU A 47 -4.76 9.48 -6.26
C GLU A 47 -4.25 10.28 -5.07
N GLU A 48 -3.98 9.61 -3.96
CA GLU A 48 -3.44 10.22 -2.75
C GLU A 48 -1.98 10.66 -2.91
N LEU A 49 -1.21 9.98 -3.75
CA LEU A 49 0.19 10.31 -4.07
C LEU A 49 0.34 11.69 -4.70
N LYS A 50 -0.71 12.22 -5.33
CA LYS A 50 -0.75 13.60 -5.84
C LYS A 50 -0.73 14.64 -4.72
N ASN A 51 -1.07 14.27 -3.49
CA ASN A 51 -1.07 15.13 -2.31
C ASN A 51 0.31 15.15 -1.61
N GLY A 52 1.19 14.19 -1.88
CA GLY A 52 2.52 14.11 -1.29
C GLY A 52 3.14 12.71 -1.38
N GLU A 53 4.48 12.66 -1.27
CA GLU A 53 5.23 11.40 -1.26
C GLU A 53 5.12 10.70 0.10
N TYR A 54 4.79 9.41 0.07
CA TYR A 54 4.67 8.57 1.25
C TYR A 54 5.08 7.11 0.98
N ASP A 55 5.35 6.38 2.06
CA ASP A 55 5.70 4.95 2.05
C ASP A 55 4.93 4.19 3.14
N PHE A 56 4.86 2.87 3.02
CA PHE A 56 4.32 1.98 4.05
C PHE A 56 5.41 1.18 4.78
N ASN A 57 5.26 1.05 6.09
CA ASN A 57 6.05 0.13 6.91
C ASN A 57 5.17 -1.03 7.38
N LEU A 58 5.56 -2.27 7.04
CA LEU A 58 4.88 -3.46 7.53
C LEU A 58 5.25 -3.72 8.99
N THR A 59 4.27 -3.56 9.88
CA THR A 59 4.37 -3.93 11.28
C THR A 59 3.53 -5.16 11.53
N ASP A 60 4.17 -6.23 11.98
CA ASP A 60 3.49 -7.48 12.29
C ASP A 60 4.17 -8.20 13.45
N GLU A 61 3.36 -8.86 14.29
CA GLU A 61 3.87 -9.59 15.46
C GLU A 61 4.33 -11.02 15.12
N LYS A 62 4.04 -11.51 13.90
CA LYS A 62 4.24 -12.89 13.50
C LYS A 62 4.95 -13.01 12.15
N GLU A 63 6.17 -13.55 12.17
CA GLU A 63 6.93 -13.87 10.97
C GLU A 63 6.46 -15.21 10.36
N ASP A 64 5.31 -15.20 9.68
CA ASP A 64 4.77 -16.35 8.94
C ASP A 64 4.79 -16.14 7.41
N LEU A 65 4.23 -17.10 6.66
CA LEU A 65 4.17 -17.02 5.20
C LEU A 65 3.52 -15.71 4.72
N TYR A 66 2.44 -15.28 5.38
CA TYR A 66 1.77 -14.03 5.03
C TYR A 66 2.65 -12.82 5.31
N PHE A 67 3.43 -12.83 6.39
CA PHE A 67 4.41 -11.78 6.64
C PHE A 67 5.44 -11.67 5.53
N HIS A 68 6.05 -12.77 5.10
CA HIS A 68 7.02 -12.72 4.01
C HIS A 68 6.40 -12.25 2.69
N ILE A 69 5.19 -12.71 2.37
CA ILE A 69 4.45 -12.24 1.18
C ILE A 69 4.16 -10.74 1.27
N CYS A 70 3.63 -10.26 2.40
CA CYS A 70 3.33 -8.85 2.59
C CYS A 70 4.58 -7.99 2.59
N LYS A 71 5.69 -8.48 3.15
CA LYS A 71 6.95 -7.75 3.18
C LYS A 71 7.47 -7.49 1.76
N GLU A 72 7.45 -8.51 0.91
CA GLU A 72 7.79 -8.35 -0.50
C GLU A 72 6.81 -7.43 -1.22
N TYR A 73 5.51 -7.60 -0.98
CA TYR A 73 4.47 -6.76 -1.57
C TYR A 73 4.64 -5.28 -1.21
N ILE A 74 4.85 -4.95 0.07
CA ILE A 74 5.07 -3.57 0.54
C ILE A 74 6.37 -3.01 -0.03
N THR A 75 7.42 -3.81 -0.12
CA THR A 75 8.70 -3.37 -0.70
C THR A 75 8.52 -2.99 -2.18
N GLN A 76 7.80 -3.80 -2.95
CA GLN A 76 7.47 -3.51 -4.34
C GLN A 76 6.54 -2.29 -4.45
N LEU A 77 5.50 -2.23 -3.63
CA LEU A 77 4.54 -1.12 -3.60
C LEU A 77 5.25 0.22 -3.36
N ASN A 78 6.10 0.31 -2.34
CA ASN A 78 6.86 1.53 -2.02
C ASN A 78 7.79 1.94 -3.18
N ALA A 79 8.46 0.98 -3.82
CA ALA A 79 9.32 1.26 -4.97
C ALA A 79 8.50 1.84 -6.15
N GLU A 80 7.34 1.26 -6.43
CA GLU A 80 6.42 1.74 -7.47
C GLU A 80 5.86 3.12 -7.14
N LEU A 81 5.36 3.34 -5.91
CA LEU A 81 4.85 4.64 -5.46
C LEU A 81 5.91 5.72 -5.58
N LYS A 82 7.14 5.44 -5.16
CA LYS A 82 8.25 6.39 -5.28
C LYS A 82 8.58 6.72 -6.73
N SER A 83 8.61 5.71 -7.61
CA SER A 83 8.83 5.92 -9.04
C SER A 83 7.71 6.78 -9.64
N THR A 84 6.46 6.41 -9.36
CA THR A 84 5.29 7.12 -9.88
C THR A 84 5.20 8.55 -9.34
N TYR A 85 5.52 8.81 -8.07
CA TYR A 85 5.53 10.16 -7.51
C TYR A 85 6.52 11.05 -8.27
N LYS A 86 7.72 10.53 -8.54
CA LYS A 86 8.73 11.24 -9.32
C LYS A 86 8.24 11.54 -10.75
N GLU A 87 7.59 10.58 -11.39
CA GLU A 87 6.97 10.82 -12.70
C GLU A 87 5.87 11.90 -12.64
N LEU A 88 5.04 11.89 -11.60
CA LEU A 88 4.03 12.94 -11.39
C LEU A 88 4.66 14.31 -11.16
N GLU A 89 5.75 14.38 -10.40
CA GLU A 89 6.54 15.60 -10.16
C GLU A 89 7.14 16.14 -11.47
N ASP A 90 7.85 15.28 -12.21
CA ASP A 90 8.52 15.63 -13.47
C ASP A 90 7.51 16.10 -14.54
N ASN A 91 6.27 15.61 -14.51
CA ASN A 91 5.19 16.02 -15.41
C ASN A 91 4.32 17.17 -14.87
N GLY A 92 4.60 17.69 -13.66
CA GLY A 92 3.81 18.77 -13.05
C GLY A 92 2.36 18.37 -12.73
N LEU A 93 2.12 17.10 -12.40
CA LEU A 93 0.81 16.51 -12.11
C LEU A 93 0.49 16.41 -10.61
N LEU A 94 1.43 16.84 -9.76
CA LEU A 94 1.21 16.97 -8.32
C LEU A 94 0.22 18.11 -8.04
N LYS A 95 -0.58 17.98 -6.99
CA LYS A 95 -1.40 19.10 -6.54
C LYS A 95 -0.47 20.16 -5.96
N THR A 96 -0.37 21.30 -6.64
CA THR A 96 0.20 22.50 -6.06
C THR A 96 -0.78 23.08 -5.04
N GLU A 97 -0.32 23.28 -3.81
CA GLU A 97 -1.04 24.08 -2.80
C GLU A 97 -1.39 25.49 -3.32
#